data_AF-A0A239JTH7-F1
#
_entry.id   AF-A0A239JTH7-F1
#
_cell.length_a   1.000
_cell.length_b   1.000
_cell.length_c   1.000
_cell.angle_alpha   90.00
_cell.angle_beta   90.00
_cell.angle_gamma   90.00
#
_symmetry.space_group_name_H-M   'P 1'
#
loop_
_entity.id
_entity.type
_entity.pdbx_description
1 polymer ?
#
loop_
_entity_poly.entity_id
_entity_poly.type
_entity_poly.pdbx_seq_one_letter_code
_entity_poly.pdbx_strand_id
1 'polypeptide(L)' 'MERQILSPQEIQQYVQVRVNQLREVQEDDAHVSVPLPEPRSAGIDGCNWTMQIPGEEKAYRLDIRYIVEEAQKRVNLP' A
#
# COMPACT_ATOMS: atom_id res chain seq x y z
N MET A 1 -4.96 -7.14 -17.05
CA MET A 1 -5.88 -6.36 -16.20
C MET A 1 -5.54 -4.91 -16.39
N GLU A 2 -6.53 -4.07 -16.69
CA GLU A 2 -6.35 -2.62 -16.67
C GLU A 2 -6.37 -2.15 -15.21
N ARG A 3 -5.53 -1.17 -14.88
CA ARG A 3 -5.49 -0.58 -13.53
C ARG A 3 -6.74 0.26 -13.32
N GLN A 4 -7.35 0.16 -12.15
CA GLN A 4 -8.44 1.04 -11.75
C GLN A 4 -7.86 2.40 -11.35
N ILE A 5 -8.59 3.48 -11.66
CA ILE A 5 -8.25 4.82 -11.20
C ILE A 5 -8.98 5.07 -9.90
N LEU A 6 -8.24 5.34 -8.83
CA LEU A 6 -8.75 5.54 -7.48
C LEU A 6 -8.19 6.83 -6.89
N SER A 7 -9.00 7.55 -6.12
CA SER A 7 -8.55 8.69 -5.34
C SER A 7 -7.46 8.29 -4.32
N PRO A 8 -6.64 9.24 -3.85
CA PRO A 8 -5.63 8.97 -2.82
C PRO A 8 -6.19 8.26 -1.58
N GLN A 9 -7.39 8.64 -1.13
CA GLN A 9 -8.07 8.07 0.03
C GLN A 9 -8.53 6.63 -0.23
N GLU A 10 -9.01 6.33 -1.44
CA GLU A 10 -9.40 4.97 -1.82
C GLU A 10 -8.19 4.04 -1.89
N ILE A 11 -7.05 4.51 -2.43
CA ILE A 11 -5.79 3.75 -2.43
C ILE A 11 -5.28 3.54 -1.01
N GLN A 12 -5.28 4.58 -0.17
CA GLN A 12 -4.90 4.46 1.24
C GLN A 12 -5.76 3.42 1.96
N GLN A 13 -7.08 3.52 1.84
CA GLN A 13 -8.02 2.58 2.46
C GLN A 13 -7.81 1.15 1.93
N TYR A 14 -7.58 1.00 0.64
CA TYR A 14 -7.29 -0.28 0.00
C TYR A 14 -6.05 -0.96 0.61
N VAL A 15 -4.99 -0.20 0.85
CA VAL A 15 -3.76 -0.71 1.46
C VAL A 15 -3.96 -0.93 2.96
N GLN A 16 -4.58 0.01 3.68
CA GLN A 16 -4.85 -0.08 5.12
C GLN A 16 -5.63 -1.35 5.50
N VAL A 17 -6.68 -1.70 4.72
CA VAL A 17 -7.46 -2.92 4.97
C VAL A 17 -6.59 -4.17 4.86
N ARG A 18 -5.67 -4.23 3.90
CA ARG A 18 -4.77 -5.38 3.70
C ARG A 18 -3.70 -5.46 4.79
N VAL A 19 -3.16 -4.33 5.19
CA VAL A 19 -2.18 -4.27 6.29
C VAL A 19 -2.82 -4.75 7.60
N ASN A 20 -4.06 -4.34 7.90
CA ASN A 20 -4.80 -4.80 9.08
C ASN A 20 -5.18 -6.29 9.03
N GLN A 21 -5.09 -6.93 7.87
CA GLN A 21 -5.33 -8.37 7.69
C GLN A 21 -4.07 -9.21 7.85
N LEU A 22 -2.88 -8.59 7.99
CA LEU A 22 -1.66 -9.32 8.29
C LEU A 22 -1.80 -9.99 9.65
N ARG A 23 -1.49 -11.29 9.70
CA ARG A 23 -1.66 -12.11 10.89
C ARG A 23 -0.86 -11.55 12.06
N GLU A 24 0.38 -11.17 11.79
CA GLU A 24 1.31 -10.64 12.76
C GLU A 24 0.85 -9.26 13.28
N VAL A 25 0.21 -8.45 12.43
CA VAL A 25 -0.43 -7.19 12.86
C VAL A 25 -1.60 -7.44 13.81
N GLN A 26 -2.39 -8.49 13.56
CA GLN A 26 -3.51 -8.89 14.42
C GLN A 26 -3.05 -9.53 15.74
N GLU A 27 -2.04 -10.40 15.68
CA GLU A 27 -1.50 -11.10 16.85
C GLU A 27 -0.79 -10.14 17.81
N ASP A 28 -0.13 -9.10 17.28
CA ASP A 28 0.61 -8.11 18.08
C ASP A 28 -0.24 -6.88 18.49
N ASP A 29 -1.54 -6.86 18.16
CA ASP A 29 -2.45 -5.69 18.31
C ASP A 29 -1.81 -4.38 17.78
N ALA A 30 -1.06 -4.53 16.68
CA ALA A 30 -0.21 -3.47 16.16
C ALA A 30 -1.04 -2.46 15.36
N HIS A 31 -0.86 -1.18 15.68
CA HIS A 31 -1.48 -0.10 14.94
C HIS A 31 -0.52 0.42 13.86
N VAL A 32 -0.66 -0.10 12.65
CA VAL A 32 0.10 0.36 11.48
C VAL A 32 -0.71 1.43 10.74
N SER A 33 -0.20 2.65 10.69
CA SER A 33 -0.82 3.74 9.94
C SER A 33 -0.27 3.78 8.52
N VAL A 34 -1.17 3.60 7.54
CA VAL A 34 -0.84 3.72 6.12
C VAL A 34 -1.02 5.18 5.68
N PRO A 35 0.01 5.85 5.14
CA PRO A 35 -0.13 7.22 4.66
C PRO A 35 -0.87 7.28 3.32
N LEU A 36 -1.22 8.51 2.90
CA LEU A 36 -1.71 8.73 1.54
C LEU A 36 -0.61 8.39 0.51
N PRO A 37 -0.98 7.87 -0.67
CA PRO A 37 -0.03 7.65 -1.75
C PRO A 37 0.53 8.99 -2.26
N GLU A 38 1.83 9.02 -2.53
CA GLU A 38 2.50 10.15 -3.14
C GLU A 38 2.54 9.97 -4.67
N PRO A 39 2.14 10.98 -5.46
CA PRO A 39 2.25 10.92 -6.91
C PRO A 39 3.71 10.73 -7.35
N ARG A 40 3.92 9.89 -8.36
CA ARG A 40 5.22 9.74 -9.05
C ARG A 40 5.03 9.62 -10.56
N SER A 41 6.07 9.87 -11.32
CA SER A 41 6.07 9.56 -12.75
C SER A 41 5.87 8.05 -12.95
N ALA A 42 4.96 7.68 -13.87
CA ALA A 42 4.72 6.28 -14.20
C ALA A 42 6.01 5.66 -14.76
N GLY A 43 6.50 4.63 -14.08
CA GLY A 43 7.68 3.87 -14.50
C GLY A 43 7.35 2.83 -15.55
N ILE A 44 8.28 1.91 -15.80
CA ILE A 44 8.08 0.74 -16.68
C ILE A 44 6.91 -0.14 -16.20
N ASP A 45 6.66 -0.15 -14.89
CA ASP A 45 5.52 -0.83 -14.29
C ASP A 45 4.17 -0.17 -14.64
N GLY A 46 4.16 1.11 -15.03
CA GLY A 46 2.95 1.89 -15.30
C GLY A 46 2.22 2.37 -14.05
N CYS A 47 2.84 2.29 -12.86
CA CYS A 47 2.28 2.82 -11.62
C CYS A 47 2.70 4.28 -11.39
N ASN A 48 1.72 5.16 -11.18
CA ASN A 48 1.91 6.61 -11.00
C ASN A 48 1.92 7.07 -9.53
N TRP A 49 2.11 6.16 -8.57
CA TRP A 49 2.22 6.51 -7.15
C TRP A 49 3.20 5.63 -6.38
N THR A 50 3.66 6.14 -5.24
CA THR A 50 4.47 5.42 -4.25
C THR A 50 3.90 5.61 -2.86
N MET A 51 4.27 4.75 -1.92
CA MET A 51 3.81 4.82 -0.54
C MET A 51 4.90 4.24 0.36
N GLN A 52 5.35 5.03 1.33
CA GLN A 52 6.32 4.60 2.33
C GLN A 52 5.62 4.48 3.67
N ILE A 53 5.45 3.25 4.17
CA ILE A 53 4.71 3.02 5.41
C ILE A 53 5.70 3.10 6.59
N PRO A 54 5.49 3.99 7.57
CA PRO A 54 6.35 4.08 8.74
C PRO A 54 6.36 2.75 9.50
N GLY A 55 7.54 2.32 10.01
CA GLY A 55 7.67 1.07 10.75
C GLY A 55 8.05 -0.15 9.89
N GLU A 56 8.48 0.05 8.64
CA GLU A 56 9.22 -0.92 7.81
C GLU A 56 10.50 -1.48 8.51
N GLU A 57 10.84 -1.03 9.72
CA GLU A 57 11.94 -1.55 10.53
C GLU A 57 11.58 -2.88 11.25
N LYS A 58 10.28 -3.23 11.35
CA LYS A 58 9.76 -4.35 12.17
C LYS A 58 9.51 -5.63 11.36
N ALA A 59 9.07 -6.70 12.04
CA ALA A 59 8.77 -8.02 11.49
C ALA A 59 7.84 -8.00 10.26
N TYR A 60 6.97 -6.99 10.15
CA TYR A 60 5.93 -6.88 9.11
C TYR A 60 6.41 -6.23 7.80
N ARG A 61 7.67 -5.79 7.70
CA ARG A 61 8.17 -5.01 6.55
C ARG A 61 7.91 -5.68 5.21
N LEU A 62 8.27 -6.96 5.11
CA LEU A 62 8.22 -7.69 3.84
C LEU A 62 6.78 -7.85 3.37
N ASP A 63 5.86 -8.14 4.28
CA ASP A 63 4.45 -8.30 3.96
C ASP A 63 3.78 -6.97 3.59
N ILE A 64 4.10 -5.90 4.31
CA ILE A 64 3.63 -4.54 3.98
C ILE A 64 4.12 -4.14 2.58
N ARG A 65 5.42 -4.36 2.29
CA ARG A 65 5.98 -4.07 0.98
C ARG A 65 5.29 -4.87 -0.12
N TYR A 66 5.04 -6.16 0.11
CA TYR A 66 4.33 -7.01 -0.82
C TYR A 66 2.90 -6.50 -1.09
N ILE A 67 2.18 -6.06 -0.04
CA ILE A 67 0.85 -5.46 -0.19
C ILE A 67 0.90 -4.21 -1.08
N VAL A 68 1.88 -3.32 -0.87
CA VAL A 68 2.03 -2.11 -1.68
C VAL A 68 2.34 -2.46 -3.13
N GLU A 69 3.28 -3.38 -3.37
CA GLU A 69 3.63 -3.83 -4.73
C GLU A 69 2.43 -4.47 -5.46
N GLU A 70 1.59 -5.24 -4.76
CA GLU A 70 0.35 -5.80 -5.32
C GLU A 70 -0.70 -4.72 -5.60
N ALA A 71 -0.80 -3.69 -4.76
CA ALA A 71 -1.67 -2.56 -5.01
C ALA A 71 -1.23 -1.77 -6.26
N GLN A 72 0.07 -1.51 -6.42
CA GLN A 72 0.64 -0.81 -7.57
C GLN A 72 0.40 -1.52 -8.92
N LYS A 73 0.14 -2.84 -8.90
CA LYS A 73 -0.26 -3.61 -10.10
C LYS A 73 -1.73 -3.42 -10.47
N ARG A 74 -2.56 -2.94 -9.55
CA ARG A 74 -4.03 -2.94 -9.67
C ARG A 74 -4.65 -1.56 -9.76
N VAL A 75 -4.02 -0.55 -9.16
CA VAL A 75 -4.62 0.79 -9.04
C VAL A 75 -3.62 1.90 -9.37
N ASN A 76 -4.12 3.00 -9.92
CA ASN A 76 -3.40 4.25 -10.17
C ASN A 76 -4.16 5.43 -9.58
N LEU A 77 -3.44 6.52 -9.32
CA LEU A 77 -4.02 7.82 -9.05
C LEU A 77 -4.69 8.40 -10.32
N PRO A 78 -5.71 9.27 -10.16
CA PRO A 78 -6.33 10.01 -11.26
C PRO A 78 -5.38 10.95 -12.00
#